data_AF-A0A965ZD81-F1
#
_entry.id   AF-A0A965ZD81-F1
#
_cell.length_a   1.000
_cell.length_b   1.000
_cell.length_c   1.000
_cell.angle_alpha   90.00
_cell.angle_beta   90.00
_cell.angle_gamma   90.00
#
_symmetry.space_group_name_H-M   'P 1'
#
loop_
_entity.id
_entity.type
_entity.pdbx_description
1 polymer ?
#
loop_
_entity_poly.entity_id
_entity_poly.type
_entity_poly.pdbx_seq_one_letter_code
_entity_poly.pdbx_strand_id
1 'polypeptide(L)' 'MNEFEKVIEKMDFQFFATGQHKVDPETFLQNKEAVLLDVRSKEEIETVQFHLKHHVQLLEIPAHEVPSRVSEIPK' A
#
# COMPACT_ATOMS: atom_id res chain seq x y z
N MET A 1 16.31 -10.94 7.73
CA MET A 1 15.57 -9.79 7.19
C MET A 1 16.10 -9.48 5.80
N ASN A 2 15.27 -9.59 4.78
CA ASN A 2 15.65 -9.26 3.40
C ASN A 2 15.76 -7.73 3.21
N GLU A 3 16.40 -7.27 2.13
CA GLU A 3 16.59 -5.83 1.87
C GLU A 3 15.27 -5.07 1.75
N PHE A 4 14.22 -5.73 1.26
CA PHE A 4 12.88 -5.14 1.12
C PHE A 4 12.23 -4.83 2.48
N GLU A 5 12.30 -5.77 3.44
CA GLU A 5 11.81 -5.58 4.81
C GLU A 5 12.51 -4.39 5.50
N LYS A 6 13.83 -4.23 5.31
CA LYS A 6 14.59 -3.09 5.85
C LYS A 6 14.19 -1.75 5.22
N VAL A 7 13.74 -1.76 3.96
CA VAL A 7 13.28 -0.56 3.26
C VAL A 7 11.91 -0.15 3.77
N ILE A 8 10.97 -1.10 3.89
CA ILE A 8 9.62 -0.85 4.43
C ILE A 8 9.69 -0.31 5.86
N GLU A 9 10.56 -0.85 6.71
CA GLU A 9 10.73 -0.37 8.09
C GLU A 9 11.14 1.11 8.18
N LYS A 10 11.77 1.64 7.12
CA LYS A 10 12.22 3.04 7.04
C LYS A 10 11.24 3.96 6.31
N MET A 11 10.14 3.42 5.77
CA MET A 11 9.10 4.20 5.10
C MET A 11 8.21 4.89 6.13
N ASP A 12 8.76 5.89 6.82
CA ASP A 12 8.03 6.73 7.77
C ASP A 12 7.27 7.87 7.06
N PHE A 13 6.58 8.70 7.85
CA PHE A 13 5.85 9.86 7.32
C PHE A 13 6.75 10.80 6.50
N GLN A 14 8.02 10.97 6.88
CA GLN A 14 8.94 11.84 6.13
C GLN A 14 9.26 11.25 4.76
N PHE A 15 9.46 9.94 4.68
CA PHE A 15 9.64 9.23 3.41
C PHE A 15 8.45 9.44 2.47
N PHE A 16 7.22 9.21 2.95
CA PHE A 16 6.01 9.41 2.15
C PHE A 16 5.77 10.88 1.79
N ALA A 17 6.09 11.82 2.68
CA ALA A 17 5.93 13.26 2.44
C ALA A 17 6.82 13.79 1.32
N THR A 18 7.95 13.13 1.00
CA THR A 18 8.80 13.52 -0.14
C THR A 18 8.07 13.39 -1.47
N GLY A 19 7.14 12.45 -1.59
CA GLY A 19 6.37 12.26 -2.80
C GLY A 19 7.20 11.89 -4.03
N GLN A 20 8.42 11.37 -3.86
CA GLN A 20 9.30 11.02 -4.98
C GLN A 20 8.82 9.78 -5.77
N HIS A 21 8.04 8.91 -5.13
CA HIS A 21 7.47 7.71 -5.76
C HIS A 21 5.96 7.89 -5.90
N LYS A 22 5.55 8.67 -6.89
CA LYS A 22 4.14 8.90 -7.25
C LYS A 22 3.82 8.25 -8.60
N VAL A 23 2.58 7.82 -8.74
CA VAL A 23 1.97 7.40 -9.99
C VAL A 23 0.63 8.12 -10.11
N ASP A 24 0.23 8.49 -11.32
CA ASP A 24 -1.11 9.04 -11.52
C ASP A 24 -2.16 7.93 -11.38
N PRO A 25 -3.37 8.24 -10.86
CA PRO A 25 -4.39 7.22 -10.62
C PRO A 25 -4.81 6.46 -11.87
N GLU A 26 -4.83 7.11 -13.04
CA GLU A 26 -5.23 6.48 -14.29
C GLU A 26 -4.23 5.41 -14.73
N THR A 27 -2.94 5.75 -14.79
CA THR A 27 -1.86 4.79 -15.09
C THR A 27 -1.84 3.64 -14.09
N PHE A 28 -2.04 3.93 -12.80
CA PHE A 28 -2.10 2.88 -11.77
C PHE A 28 -3.27 1.91 -12.00
N LEU A 29 -4.48 2.42 -12.23
CA LEU A 29 -5.68 1.59 -12.42
C LEU A 29 -5.69 0.82 -13.75
N GLN A 30 -4.91 1.25 -14.73
CA GLN A 30 -4.72 0.51 -16.00
C GLN A 30 -3.71 -0.63 -15.87
N ASN A 31 -2.87 -0.64 -14.83
CA ASN A 31 -1.89 -1.68 -14.60
C ASN A 31 -2.53 -2.92 -13.97
N LYS A 32 -2.66 -4.01 -14.74
CA LYS A 32 -3.28 -5.27 -14.30
C LYS A 32 -2.47 -6.07 -13.28
N GLU A 33 -1.19 -5.78 -13.14
CA GLU A 33 -0.30 -6.42 -12.17
C GLU A 33 -0.10 -5.56 -10.91
N ALA A 34 -0.75 -4.40 -10.84
CA ALA A 34 -0.68 -3.55 -9.67
C ALA A 34 -1.49 -4.11 -8.50
N VAL A 35 -1.03 -3.80 -7.29
CA VAL A 35 -1.74 -4.02 -6.03
C VAL A 35 -1.85 -2.67 -5.32
N LEU A 36 -3.06 -2.33 -4.87
CA LEU A 36 -3.30 -1.18 -3.99
C LEU A 36 -3.20 -1.64 -2.54
N LEU A 37 -2.15 -1.20 -1.85
CA LEU A 37 -1.98 -1.40 -0.42
C LEU A 37 -2.57 -0.21 0.33
N ASP A 38 -3.72 -0.40 0.97
CA ASP A 38 -4.33 0.60 1.84
C ASP A 38 -3.71 0.52 3.24
N VAL A 39 -2.85 1.48 3.55
CA VAL A 39 -2.08 1.56 4.80
C VAL A 39 -2.72 2.44 5.87
N ARG A 40 -3.95 2.92 5.62
CA ARG A 40 -4.71 3.76 6.56
C ARG A 40 -5.07 2.99 7.84
N SER A 41 -5.46 3.72 8.87
CA SER A 41 -6.02 3.14 10.09
C SER A 41 -7.36 2.44 9.82
N LYS A 42 -7.78 1.57 10.75
CA LYS A 42 -9.04 0.83 10.63
C LYS A 42 -10.23 1.79 10.62
N GLU A 43 -10.18 2.82 11.45
CA GLU A 43 -11.20 3.86 11.56
C GLU A 43 -11.38 4.62 10.23
N GLU A 44 -10.29 4.91 9.52
CA GLU A 44 -10.33 5.56 8.19
C GLU A 44 -10.90 4.64 7.11
N ILE A 45 -10.56 3.35 7.15
CA ILE A 45 -11.09 2.33 6.23
C ILE A 45 -12.60 2.16 6.45
N GLU A 46 -13.04 2.05 7.70
CA GLU A 46 -14.46 1.95 8.07
C GLU A 46 -15.27 3.19 7.65
N THR A 47 -14.62 4.37 7.64
CA THR A 47 -15.26 5.61 7.19
C THR A 47 -15.43 5.64 5.67
N VAL A 48 -14.39 5.27 4.90
CA VAL A 48 -14.44 5.22 3.44
C VAL A 48 -13.63 4.04 2.95
N GLN A 49 -14.32 3.04 2.39
CA GLN A 49 -13.71 1.83 1.85
C GLN A 49 -13.59 1.86 0.33
N PHE A 50 -12.42 1.48 -0.18
CA PHE A 50 -12.19 1.30 -1.61
C PHE A 50 -12.48 -0.15 -1.99
N HIS A 51 -13.45 -0.38 -2.87
CA HIS A 51 -13.81 -1.73 -3.27
C HIS A 51 -13.08 -2.22 -4.52
N LEU A 52 -12.83 -1.32 -5.51
CA LEU A 52 -12.06 -1.48 -6.76
C LEU A 52 -12.03 -2.87 -7.45
N LYS A 53 -13.06 -3.71 -7.26
CA LYS A 53 -13.10 -5.15 -7.60
C LYS A 53 -12.75 -5.49 -9.05
N HIS A 54 -12.96 -4.55 -9.97
CA HIS A 54 -12.75 -4.75 -11.40
C HIS A 54 -11.48 -4.07 -11.94
N HIS A 55 -10.73 -3.37 -11.10
CA HIS A 55 -9.61 -2.53 -11.52
C HIS A 55 -8.27 -3.04 -10.98
N VAL A 56 -8.18 -3.25 -9.66
CA VAL A 56 -6.91 -3.58 -9.00
C VAL A 56 -7.16 -4.47 -7.79
N GLN A 57 -6.21 -5.35 -7.48
CA GLN A 57 -6.21 -6.05 -6.21
C GLN A 57 -6.00 -5.05 -5.08
N LEU A 58 -6.79 -5.13 -4.03
CA LEU A 58 -6.70 -4.27 -2.86
C LEU A 58 -6.39 -5.08 -1.61
N LEU A 59 -5.41 -4.63 -0.83
CA LEU A 59 -5.03 -5.19 0.46
C LEU A 59 -5.11 -4.10 1.53
N GLU A 60 -5.84 -4.36 2.61
CA GLU A 60 -5.95 -3.47 3.75
C GLU A 60 -4.97 -3.94 4.84
N ILE A 61 -3.83 -3.26 4.94
CA ILE A 61 -2.79 -3.56 5.92
C ILE A 61 -2.31 -2.23 6.49
N PRO A 62 -2.82 -1.82 7.68
CA PRO A 62 -2.40 -0.59 8.33
C PRO A 62 -0.88 -0.50 8.41
N ALA A 63 -0.31 0.69 8.24
CA ALA A 63 1.13 0.89 8.09
C ALA A 63 1.99 0.15 9.14
N HIS A 64 1.54 0.14 10.40
CA HIS A 64 2.23 -0.51 11.51
C HIS A 64 2.18 -2.05 11.49
N GLU A 65 1.23 -2.65 10.77
CA GLU A 65 1.10 -4.10 10.60
C GLU A 65 1.92 -4.61 9.39
N VAL A 66 2.28 -3.73 8.43
CA VAL A 66 2.97 -4.10 7.18
C VAL A 66 4.23 -4.93 7.41
N PRO A 67 5.16 -4.60 8.32
CA PRO A 67 6.35 -5.43 8.53
C PRO A 67 6.04 -6.87 8.94
N SER A 68 4.98 -7.07 9.75
CA SER A 68 4.57 -8.39 10.23
C SER A 68 3.73 -9.18 9.20
N ARG A 69 3.12 -8.47 8.24
CA ARG A 69 2.21 -9.01 7.22
C ARG A 69 2.78 -8.93 5.80
N VAL A 70 4.08 -8.68 5.66
CA VAL A 70 4.75 -8.49 4.36
C VAL A 70 4.59 -9.71 3.44
N SER A 71 4.45 -10.91 4.01
CA SER A 71 4.21 -12.16 3.28
C SER A 71 2.84 -12.24 2.60
N GLU A 72 1.90 -11.38 2.97
CA GLU A 72 0.58 -11.28 2.33
C GLU A 72 0.63 -10.44 1.04
N ILE A 73 1.70 -9.67 0.84
CA ILE A 73 1.87 -8.80 -0.32
C ILE A 73 2.43 -9.62 -1.50
N PRO A 74 1.74 -9.67 -2.66
CA PRO A 74 2.23 -10.34 -3.85
C PRO A 74 3.58 -9.80 -4.30
N LYS A 75 4.42 -10.70 -4.85
CA LYS A 75 5.73 -10.36 -5.40
C LYS A 75 5.65 -9.92 -6.86
#